data_AF-A0A3N5V2X7-F1
#
_entry.id   AF-A0A3N5V2X7-F1
#
_cell.length_a   1.000
_cell.length_b   1.000
_cell.length_c   1.000
_cell.angle_alpha   90.00
_cell.angle_beta   90.00
_cell.angle_gamma   90.00
#
_symmetry.space_group_name_H-M   'P 1'
#
loop_
_entity.id
_entity.type
_entity.pdbx_description
1 polymer ?
#
loop_
_entity_poly.entity_id
_entity_poly.type
_entity_poly.pdbx_seq_one_letter_code
_entity_poly.pdbx_strand_id
1 'polypeptide(L)' 'MKANTEGCEECEKIGSDWVHLRLCLTCGHVGCCDSSVNKHGTKHFESMGHPLIRSFEPGEKWKWCYVDQVFIR' A
#
# COMPACT_ATOMS: atom_id res chain seq x y z
N MET A 1 2.88 13.30 0.59
CA MET A 1 3.87 12.20 0.62
C MET A 1 4.18 11.76 -0.80
N LYS A 2 5.46 11.59 -1.14
CA LYS A 2 5.91 11.06 -2.44
C LYS A 2 6.12 9.55 -2.30
N ALA A 3 5.82 8.80 -3.35
CA ALA A 3 6.14 7.38 -3.41
C ALA A 3 7.64 7.16 -3.64
N ASN A 4 8.22 6.15 -2.99
CA ASN A 4 9.63 5.79 -3.16
C ASN A 4 9.84 4.96 -4.43
N THR A 5 8.81 4.24 -4.85
CA THR A 5 8.79 3.36 -6.03
C THR A 5 7.50 3.60 -6.83
N GLU A 6 7.48 3.19 -8.09
CA GLU A 6 6.28 3.24 -8.94
C GLU A 6 5.42 1.97 -8.81
N GLY A 7 5.97 0.90 -8.21
CA GLY A 7 5.33 -0.40 -8.03
C GLY A 7 5.62 -1.01 -6.66
N CYS A 8 5.11 -2.23 -6.45
CA CYS A 8 5.41 -3.03 -5.26
C CYS A 8 6.75 -3.75 -5.45
N GLU A 9 7.80 -3.20 -4.83
CA GLU A 9 9.17 -3.69 -4.99
C GLU A 9 9.33 -5.17 -4.59
N GLU A 10 8.57 -5.64 -3.60
CA GLU A 10 8.62 -7.03 -3.14
C GLU A 10 8.00 -7.98 -4.15
N CYS A 11 6.92 -7.57 -4.81
CA CYS A 11 6.33 -8.35 -5.90
C CYS A 11 7.29 -8.42 -7.10
N GLU A 12 7.95 -7.31 -7.45
CA GLU A 12 8.95 -7.29 -8.53
C GLU A 12 10.14 -8.21 -8.23
N LYS A 13 10.65 -8.19 -6.99
CA LYS A 13 11.78 -9.04 -6.56
C LYS A 13 11.49 -10.54 -6.68
N ILE A 14 10.22 -10.95 -6.53
CA ILE A 14 9.81 -12.35 -6.64
C ILE A 14 9.18 -12.69 -8.01
N GLY A 15 9.11 -11.73 -8.93
CA GLY A 15 8.48 -11.93 -10.25
C GLY A 15 6.99 -12.23 -10.19
N SER A 16 6.26 -11.61 -9.25
CA SER A 16 4.82 -11.80 -9.05
C SER A 16 4.04 -10.55 -9.42
N ASP A 17 2.84 -10.73 -9.97
CA ASP A 17 1.92 -9.63 -10.25
C ASP A 17 1.18 -9.12 -9.00
N TRP A 18 0.48 -8.00 -9.16
CA TRP A 18 -0.43 -7.41 -8.18
C TRP A 18 -1.70 -6.88 -8.84
N VAL A 19 -2.74 -6.67 -8.04
CA VAL A 19 -4.03 -6.12 -8.52
C VAL A 19 -4.03 -4.59 -8.45
N HIS A 20 -3.76 -4.04 -7.27
CA HIS A 20 -3.69 -2.59 -7.05
C HIS A 20 -2.61 -2.26 -6.02
N LEU A 21 -2.17 -1.00 -6.01
CA LEU A 21 -1.11 -0.50 -5.17
C LEU A 21 -1.63 0.44 -4.07
N ARG A 22 -0.90 0.44 -2.95
CA ARG A 22 -1.17 1.26 -1.76
C ARG A 22 0.09 2.00 -1.37
N LEU A 23 -0.01 3.31 -1.22
CA LEU A 23 1.08 4.17 -0.78
C LEU A 23 0.96 4.42 0.73
N CYS A 24 1.99 4.05 1.48
CA CYS A 24 2.13 4.41 2.89
C CYS A 24 2.34 5.92 3.03
N LEU A 25 1.46 6.59 3.77
CA LEU A 25 1.55 8.03 4.00
C LEU A 25 2.54 8.41 5.12
N THR A 26 3.12 7.44 5.81
CA THR A 26 4.14 7.65 6.85
C THR A 26 5.56 7.65 6.28
N CYS A 27 5.90 6.68 5.42
CA CYS A 27 7.28 6.51 4.91
C CYS A 27 7.43 6.48 3.38
N GLY A 28 6.34 6.53 2.61
CA GLY A 28 6.39 6.54 1.14
C GLY A 28 6.55 5.17 0.47
N HIS A 29 6.57 4.07 1.23
CA HIS A 29 6.58 2.71 0.70
C HIS A 29 5.31 2.39 -0.10
N VAL A 30 5.45 1.66 -1.21
CA VAL A 30 4.34 1.22 -2.07
C VAL A 30 4.23 -0.30 -2.00
N GLY A 31 3.09 -0.79 -1.52
CA GLY A 31 2.81 -2.22 -1.39
C GLY A 31 1.54 -2.62 -2.16
N CYS A 32 1.47 -3.89 -2.56
CA CYS A 32 0.25 -4.44 -3.18
C CYS A 32 -0.88 -4.60 -2.16
N CYS A 33 -2.12 -4.45 -2.63
CA CYS A 33 -3.33 -4.46 -1.80
C CYS A 33 -3.70 -5.85 -1.25
N ASP A 34 -4.71 -5.90 -0.38
CA ASP A 34 -5.20 -7.14 0.25
C ASP A 34 -5.83 -8.15 -0.72
N SER A 35 -6.30 -7.68 -1.87
CA SER A 35 -6.81 -8.54 -2.95
C SER A 35 -5.68 -9.13 -3.80
N SER A 36 -4.44 -8.67 -3.64
CA SER A 36 -3.27 -9.27 -4.28
C SER A 36 -2.80 -10.48 -3.46
N VAL A 37 -2.24 -11.50 -4.12
CA VAL A 37 -1.80 -12.74 -3.47
C VAL A 37 -0.86 -12.49 -2.29
N ASN A 38 0.06 -11.53 -2.43
CA ASN A 38 1.14 -11.32 -1.47
C ASN A 38 0.84 -10.34 -0.33
N LYS A 39 -0.17 -9.45 -0.49
CA LYS A 39 -0.64 -8.48 0.53
C LYS A 39 0.46 -7.63 1.19
N HIS A 40 1.44 -7.16 0.41
CA HIS A 40 2.59 -6.44 0.94
C HIS A 40 2.23 -5.13 1.66
N GLY A 41 1.17 -4.42 1.24
CA GLY A 41 0.73 -3.20 1.93
C GLY A 41 0.30 -3.46 3.39
N THR A 42 -0.38 -4.57 3.65
CA THR A 42 -0.83 -4.94 4.99
C THR A 42 0.29 -5.55 5.83
N LYS A 43 1.14 -6.41 5.23
CA LYS A 43 2.36 -6.89 5.90
C LYS A 43 3.27 -5.74 6.32
N HIS A 44 3.38 -4.69 5.51
CA HIS A 44 4.12 -3.48 5.85
C HIS A 44 3.54 -2.77 7.06
N PHE A 45 2.20 -2.63 7.14
CA PHE A 45 1.54 -2.10 8.33
C PHE A 45 1.81 -2.97 9.56
N GLU A 46 1.67 -4.29 9.47
CA GLU A 46 1.89 -5.22 10.59
C GLU A 46 3.33 -5.18 11.11
N SER A 47 4.31 -5.00 10.21
CA SER A 47 5.74 -4.96 10.55
C SER A 47 6.18 -3.61 11.12
N MET A 48 5.74 -2.51 10.50
CA MET A 48 6.23 -1.16 10.81
C MET A 48 5.30 -0.34 11.71
N GLY A 49 4.04 -0.76 11.85
CA GLY A 49 3.00 0.00 12.56
C GLY A 49 2.56 1.27 11.83
N HIS A 50 2.78 1.39 10.52
CA HIS A 50 2.38 2.58 9.75
C HIS A 50 0.89 2.55 9.39
N PRO A 51 0.03 3.33 10.07
CA PRO A 51 -1.39 3.05 10.09
C PRO A 51 -2.12 3.54 8.84
N LEU A 52 -1.56 4.52 8.12
CA LEU A 52 -2.27 5.26 7.09
C LEU A 52 -1.71 5.00 5.70
N ILE A 53 -2.57 4.54 4.81
CA ILE A 53 -2.28 4.36 3.38
C ILE A 53 -3.22 5.21 2.52
N ARG A 54 -2.81 5.46 1.29
CA ARG A 54 -3.64 6.03 0.21
C ARG A 54 -3.65 5.05 -0.97
N SER A 55 -4.72 5.07 -1.76
CA SER A 55 -4.64 4.49 -3.09
C SER A 55 -3.49 5.09 -3.89
N PHE A 56 -2.80 4.23 -4.64
CA PHE A 56 -1.80 4.63 -5.60
C PHE A 56 -2.28 4.42 -7.05
N GLU A 57 -3.57 4.14 -7.24
CA GLU A 57 -4.17 4.00 -8.56
C GLU A 57 -4.45 5.38 -9.20
N PRO A 58 -4.30 5.51 -10.52
CA PRO A 58 -4.63 6.74 -11.23
C PRO A 58 -6.07 7.19 -10.99
N GLY A 59 -6.25 8.45 -10.56
CA GLY A 59 -7.56 9.05 -10.32
C GLY A 59 -8.16 8.77 -8.93
N GLU A 60 -7.62 7.82 -8.19
CA GLU A 60 -8.06 7.54 -6.82
C GLU A 60 -7.34 8.43 -5.80
N LYS A 61 -8.08 8.98 -4.84
CA LYS A 61 -7.54 9.86 -3.79
C LYS A 61 -7.87 9.42 -2.37
N TRP A 62 -8.59 8.31 -2.24
CA TRP A 62 -9.02 7.81 -0.95
C TRP A 62 -7.87 7.27 -0.12
N LYS A 63 -8.06 7.28 1.19
CA LYS A 63 -7.14 6.78 2.20
C LYS A 63 -7.84 5.78 3.10
N TRP A 64 -7.03 4.94 3.73
CA TRP A 64 -7.48 3.95 4.70
C TRP A 64 -6.57 3.99 5.92
N CYS A 65 -7.18 4.00 7.11
CA CYS A 65 -6.48 3.81 8.37
C CYS A 65 -6.70 2.38 8.85
N TYR A 66 -5.62 1.60 8.95
CA TYR A 66 -5.68 0.21 9.42
C TYR A 66 -6.12 0.08 10.88
N VAL A 67 -5.68 1.02 11.73
CA VAL A 67 -5.97 0.99 13.17
C VAL A 67 -7.44 1.31 13.45
N ASP A 68 -7.94 2.38 12.85
CA ASP A 68 -9.32 2.83 13.06
C ASP A 68 -10.33 2.09 12.16
N GLN A 69 -9.84 1.35 11.17
CA GLN A 69 -10.64 0.68 10.14
C GLN A 69 -11.63 1.62 9.42
N VAL A 70 -11.19 2.85 9.16
CA VAL A 70 -12.00 3.87 8.48
C VAL A 70 -11.48 4.19 7.10
N PHE A 71 -12.45 4.38 6.20
CA PHE A 71 -12.24 4.96 4.88
C PHE A 71 -12.30 6.49 4.98
N ILE A 72 -11.29 7.16 4.43
CA ILE A 72 -11.17 8.61 4.46
C ILE A 72 -11.11 9.10 3.01
N ARG A 73 -12.05 9.98 2.64
CA ARG A 73 -12.13 10.53 1.28
C ARG A 73 -11.33 11.82 1.12
#